data_AF-A0A7X7YIN2-F1
#
_entry.id   AF-A0A7X7YIN2-F1
#
_cell.length_a   1.000
_cell.length_b   1.000
_cell.length_c   1.000
_cell.angle_alpha   90.00
_cell.angle_beta   90.00
_cell.angle_gamma   90.00
#
_symmetry.space_group_name_H-M   'P 1'
#
loop_
_entity.id
_entity.type
_entity.pdbx_description
1 polymer ?
#
loop_
_entity_poly.entity_id
_entity_poly.type
_entity_poly.pdbx_seq_one_letter_code
_entity_poly.pdbx_strand_id
1 'polypeptide(L)' 'MVEGTVKWFDKKKGYGFIALNGNPDVFVHYTSFADRDLKTLNEGDIVVFEVVQGEKGPRADKVALKPA' A
#
# COMPACT_ATOMS: atom_id res chain seq x y z
N MET A 1 -11.88 4.60 1.38
CA MET A 1 -10.76 3.87 2.00
C MET A 1 -11.02 2.39 1.90
N VAL A 2 -10.00 1.63 1.49
CA VAL A 2 -9.98 0.18 1.27
C VAL A 2 -8.93 -0.40 2.20
N GLU A 3 -9.21 -1.57 2.74
CA GLU A 3 -8.26 -2.32 3.57
C GLU A 3 -7.62 -3.43 2.74
N GLY A 4 -6.32 -3.61 2.92
CA GLY A 4 -5.59 -4.70 2.29
C GLY A 4 -4.42 -5.14 3.14
N THR A 5 -3.86 -6.29 2.75
CA THR A 5 -2.71 -6.88 3.41
C THR A 5 -1.49 -6.72 2.51
N VAL A 6 -0.40 -6.20 3.05
CA VAL A 6 0.83 -6.02 2.30
C VAL A 6 1.35 -7.39 1.86
N LYS A 7 1.34 -7.63 0.55
CA LYS A 7 1.79 -8.90 -0.04
C LYS A 7 3.30 -8.98 -0.03
N TRP A 8 3.95 -7.87 -0.37
CA TRP A 8 5.38 -7.66 -0.24
C TRP A 8 5.68 -6.18 -0.42
N PHE A 9 6.79 -5.73 0.19
CA PHE A 9 7.28 -4.37 0.03
C PHE A 9 8.80 -4.38 0.00
N ASP A 10 9.38 -3.85 -1.07
CA ASP A 10 10.82 -3.70 -1.19
C ASP A 10 11.24 -2.38 -0.54
N LYS A 11 11.79 -2.46 0.67
CA LYS A 11 12.26 -1.30 1.44
C LYS A 11 13.43 -0.56 0.78
N LYS A 12 14.20 -1.23 -0.08
CA LYS A 12 15.32 -0.61 -0.79
C LYS A 12 14.83 0.19 -1.99
N LYS A 13 13.84 -0.33 -2.71
CA LYS A 13 13.27 0.36 -3.87
C LYS A 13 12.10 1.29 -3.53
N GLY A 14 11.50 1.12 -2.35
CA GLY A 14 10.40 1.95 -1.86
C GLY A 14 9.02 1.65 -2.48
N TYR A 15 8.84 0.46 -3.05
CA TYR A 15 7.56 0.07 -3.62
C TYR A 15 7.19 -1.37 -3.28
N GLY A 16 5.91 -1.67 -3.41
CA GLY A 16 5.37 -2.99 -3.12
C GLY A 16 4.01 -3.19 -3.76
N PHE A 17 3.35 -4.27 -3.33
CA PHE A 17 1.97 -4.56 -3.68
C PHE A 17 1.17 -4.94 -2.45
N ILE A 18 -0.07 -4.51 -2.44
CA ILE A 18 -1.05 -4.80 -1.41
C ILE A 18 -2.08 -5.74 -2.01
N ALA A 19 -2.25 -6.90 -1.39
CA ALA A 19 -3.30 -7.84 -1.73
C ALA A 19 -4.62 -7.33 -1.16
N LEU A 20 -5.63 -7.28 -2.02
CA LEU A 20 -7.01 -6.99 -1.65
C LEU A 20 -7.82 -8.28 -1.73
N ASN A 21 -8.64 -8.55 -0.73
CA ASN A 21 -9.40 -9.80 -0.70
C ASN A 21 -10.44 -9.82 -1.84
N GLY A 22 -10.23 -10.69 -2.84
CA GLY A 22 -11.08 -10.81 -4.03
C GLY A 22 -10.91 -9.72 -5.09
N ASN A 23 -9.90 -8.86 -4.98
CA ASN A 23 -9.63 -7.77 -5.94
C ASN A 23 -8.17 -7.87 -6.46
N PRO A 24 -7.85 -7.23 -7.60
CA PRO A 24 -6.48 -7.21 -8.11
C PRO A 24 -5.51 -6.55 -7.12
N ASP A 25 -4.28 -7.05 -7.10
CA ASP A 25 -3.19 -6.49 -6.30
C ASP A 25 -3.01 -4.99 -6.64
N VAL A 26 -2.93 -4.15 -5.61
CA VAL A 26 -2.77 -2.70 -5.78
C VAL A 26 -1.32 -2.31 -5.58
N PHE A 27 -0.79 -1.55 -6.53
CA PHE A 27 0.57 -1.04 -6.45
C PHE A 27 0.70 0.02 -5.35
N VAL A 28 1.75 -0.06 -4.54
CA VAL A 28 2.03 0.94 -3.49
C VAL A 28 3.45 1.48 -3.60
N HIS A 29 3.61 2.78 -3.40
CA HIS A 29 4.91 3.46 -3.34
C HIS A 29 5.00 4.28 -2.06
N TYR A 30 6.19 4.41 -1.48
CA TYR A 30 6.39 5.15 -0.21
C TYR A 30 5.92 6.61 -0.28
N THR A 31 5.89 7.21 -1.47
CA THR A 31 5.39 8.59 -1.66
C THR A 31 3.88 8.70 -1.46
N SER A 32 3.15 7.58 -1.53
CA SER A 32 1.71 7.52 -1.31
C SER A 32 1.35 7.37 0.17
N PHE A 33 2.33 7.28 1.07
CA PHE A 33 2.06 7.12 2.49
C PHE A 33 1.49 8.42 3.06
N ALA A 34 0.42 8.29 3.84
CA ALA A 34 -0.22 9.42 4.51
C ALA A 34 0.69 10.00 5.60
N ASP A 35 1.47 9.13 6.23
CA ASP A 35 2.44 9.47 7.25
C ASP A 35 3.84 9.61 6.62
N ARG A 36 4.53 10.72 6.93
CA ARG A 36 5.88 11.00 6.41
C ARG A 36 6.98 10.28 7.20
N ASP A 37 6.69 9.86 8.42
CA ASP A 37 7.57 9.07 9.26
C ASP A 37 7.51 7.59 8.89
N LEU A 38 6.36 7.14 8.37
CA LEU A 38 6.26 5.86 7.71
C LEU A 38 6.99 5.92 6.36
N LYS A 39 8.00 5.06 6.17
CA LYS A 39 8.75 4.94 4.90
C LYS A 39 8.81 3.52 4.36
N THR A 40 8.35 2.56 5.16
CA THR A 40 8.38 1.14 4.82
C THR A 40 7.18 0.41 5.35
N LEU A 41 6.77 -0.64 4.65
CA LEU A 41 5.79 -1.62 5.11
C LEU A 41 6.47 -2.99 5.27
N ASN A 42 5.88 -3.86 6.09
CA ASN A 42 6.28 -5.26 6.19
C ASN A 42 5.24 -6.15 5.51
N GLU A 43 5.67 -7.31 5.04
CA GLU A 43 4.76 -8.34 4.55
C GLU A 43 3.82 -8.78 5.69
N GLY A 44 2.52 -8.88 5.38
CA GLY A 44 1.48 -9.23 6.35
C GLY A 44 0.87 -8.04 7.10
N ASP A 45 1.45 -6.83 6.99
CA ASP A 45 0.87 -5.64 7.62
C ASP A 45 -0.51 -5.34 7.01
N ILE A 46 -1.47 -4.99 7.88
CA ILE A 46 -2.77 -4.49 7.45
C ILE A 46 -2.67 -2.99 7.25
N VAL A 47 -3.00 -2.54 6.05
CA VAL A 47 -2.96 -1.14 5.65
C VAL A 47 -4.32 -0.70 5.15
N VAL A 48 -4.64 0.56 5.41
CA VAL A 48 -5.81 1.24 4.88
C VAL A 48 -5.33 2.30 3.90
N PHE A 49 -5.94 2.34 2.72
CA PHE A 49 -5.52 3.22 1.64
C PHE A 49 -6.70 3.60 0.74
N GLU A 50 -6.49 4.51 -0.19
CA GLU A 50 -7.44 4.84 -1.25
C GLU A 50 -6.93 4.26 -2.57
N VAL A 51 -7.78 3.51 -3.28
CA VAL A 51 -7.44 3.03 -4.62
C VAL A 51 -7.68 4.18 -5.60
N VAL A 52 -6.64 4.61 -6.28
CA VAL A 52 -6.72 5.62 -7.33
C VAL A 52 -6.21 5.05 -8.64
N GLN A 53 -6.79 5.50 -9.76
CA GLN A 53 -6.41 5.04 -11.08
C GLN A 53 -5.19 5.82 -11.57
N GLY A 54 -4.03 5.17 -11.59
CA GLY A 54 -2.79 5.76 -12.10
C GLY A 54 -2.52 5.39 -13.56
N GLU A 55 -1.48 5.98 -14.14
CA GLU A 55 -1.09 5.76 -15.55
C GLU A 55 -0.71 4.29 -15.85
N LYS A 56 -0.28 3.53 -14.84
CA LYS A 56 0.12 2.12 -14.95
C LYS A 56 -0.89 1.14 -14.35
N GLY A 57 -2.09 1.61 -14.01
CA GLY A 57 -3.12 0.83 -13.33
C GLY A 57 -3.46 1.34 -11.93
N PRO A 58 -4.27 0.58 -11.17
CA PRO A 58 -4.69 0.96 -9.82
C PRO A 58 -3.49 1.04 -8.87
N ARG A 59 -3.37 2.16 -8.16
CA ARG A 59 -2.35 2.38 -7.13
C ARG A 59 -3.00 2.80 -5.82
N ALA A 60 -2.28 2.57 -4.73
CA ALA A 60 -2.66 3.00 -3.40
C ALA A 60 -2.23 4.46 -3.17
N ASP A 61 -3.12 5.25 -2.61
CA ASP A 61 -2.92 6.64 -2.20
C ASP A 61 -3.33 6.78 -0.72
N LYS A 62 -2.78 7.78 -0.02
CA LYS A 62 -2.95 7.98 1.44
C LYS A 62 -2.86 6.69 2.27
N VAL A 63 -1.82 5.91 2.03
CA VAL A 63 -1.63 4.62 2.73
C VAL A 63 -1.25 4.88 4.18
N ALA A 64 -1.98 4.26 5.10
CA ALA A 64 -1.71 4.27 6.53
C ALA A 64 -1.69 2.83 7.06
N LEU A 65 -0.77 2.53 7.96
CA LEU A 65 -0.81 1.29 8.73
C LEU A 65 -2.04 1.32 9.63
N LYS A 66 -2.78 0.21 9.67
CA LYS A 66 -3.86 0.04 10.63
C LYS A 66 -3.24 -0.43 11.95
N PRO A 67 -3.24 0.38 13.02
CA PRO A 67 -2.84 -0.11 14.33
C PRO A 67 -3.80 -1.23 14.75
N ALA A 68 -3.24 -2.32 15.26
CA ALA A 68 -3.98 -3.46 15.80
C ALA A 68 -4.81 -3.06 17.04
#